data_AF-A0A9W8GT90-F1
#
_entry.id   AF-A0A9W8GT90-F1
#
_cell.length_a   1.000
_cell.length_b   1.000
_cell.length_c   1.000
_cell.angle_alpha   90.00
_cell.angle_beta   90.00
_cell.angle_gamma   90.00
#
_symmetry.space_group_name_H-M   'P 1'
#
loop_
_entity.id
_entity.type
_entity.pdbx_description
1 polymer ?
#
loop_
_entity_poly.entity_id
_entity_poly.type
_entity_poly.pdbx_seq_one_letter_code
_entity_poly.pdbx_strand_id
1 'polypeptide(L)'
;MLVGLNADVARRMESDLSAHRIQKEYICRVKGVFPAGRIVCDQPIRVVAHKLSLNCVDREEGKPSLTEFELMAVDDDEMHSIVYCRPKTGRTHQIRVHLQFLGYPIANDPLYCNREVWGDNMGKDGALPPALAPLSGLPTPTDTSAVETPSVPTPPPPSSTDQVKPPPVKGKGKKANKMAGSTNTSFPSNDSNVAWGPLVHRLEKWRTKQELAEMIDVPADADAPRKCEKCSDPFLPDPTSDELCIWLHAWRYSGPGWSYETELPEWANRAIEHIDRVKYKKESA
;
A
#
# COMPACT_ATOMS: atom_id res chain seq x y z
N MET A 1 -2.39 7.55 18.05
CA MET A 1 -2.97 8.59 17.17
C MET A 1 -3.03 9.89 17.97
N LEU A 2 -2.61 11.02 17.40
CA LEU A 2 -2.75 12.33 18.07
C LEU A 2 -4.03 13.01 17.58
N VAL A 3 -4.83 13.51 18.51
CA VAL A 3 -6.09 14.21 18.21
C VAL A 3 -6.11 15.52 18.99
N GLY A 4 -6.34 16.62 18.28
CA GLY A 4 -6.55 17.92 18.91
C GLY A 4 -7.92 17.95 19.59
N LEU A 5 -7.95 18.18 20.89
CA LEU A 5 -9.21 18.22 21.67
C LEU A 5 -10.02 19.51 21.45
N ASN A 6 -9.44 20.50 20.76
CA ASN A 6 -10.12 21.72 20.32
C ASN A 6 -9.47 22.25 19.03
N ALA A 7 -10.15 23.21 18.39
CA ALA A 7 -9.75 23.76 17.10
C ALA A 7 -8.38 24.48 17.13
N ASP A 8 -8.04 25.14 18.22
CA ASP A 8 -6.76 25.86 18.34
C ASP A 8 -5.59 24.90 18.43
N VAL A 9 -5.73 23.86 19.25
CA VAL A 9 -4.74 22.79 19.38
C VAL A 9 -4.61 22.03 18.07
N ALA A 10 -5.71 21.71 17.38
CA ALA A 10 -5.68 21.04 16.09
C ALA A 10 -4.91 21.85 15.03
N ARG A 11 -5.18 23.15 14.91
CA ARG A 11 -4.45 24.05 13.99
C ARG A 11 -2.96 24.15 14.33
N ARG A 12 -2.62 24.26 15.62
CA ARG A 12 -1.22 24.29 16.07
C ARG A 12 -0.51 22.98 15.74
N MET A 13 -1.14 21.83 16.00
CA MET A 13 -0.59 20.51 15.69
C MET A 13 -0.39 20.32 14.18
N GLU A 14 -1.33 20.77 13.34
CA GLU A 14 -1.19 20.74 11.89
C GLU A 14 0.01 21.58 11.41
N SER A 15 0.17 22.78 11.98
CA SER A 15 1.33 23.63 11.72
C SER A 15 2.64 22.95 12.13
N ASP A 16 2.71 22.39 13.34
CA ASP A 16 3.91 21.67 13.81
C ASP A 16 4.21 20.41 12.98
N LEU A 17 3.18 19.69 12.50
CA LEU A 17 3.33 18.56 11.58
C LEU A 17 3.89 19.00 10.23
N SER A 18 3.32 20.04 9.62
CA SER A 18 3.75 20.54 8.31
C SER A 18 5.17 21.12 8.36
N ALA A 19 5.54 21.75 9.49
CA ALA A 19 6.88 22.25 9.76
C ALA A 19 7.88 21.16 10.23
N HIS A 20 7.47 19.87 10.26
CA HIS A 20 8.31 18.74 10.69
C HIS A 20 8.88 18.90 12.11
N ARG A 21 8.18 19.64 12.98
CA ARG A 21 8.53 19.86 14.38
C ARG A 21 8.10 18.71 15.30
N ILE A 22 7.21 17.85 14.82
CA ILE A 22 6.79 16.64 15.54
C ILE A 22 7.70 15.47 15.16
N GLN A 23 8.41 14.93 16.15
CA GLN A 23 9.13 13.68 16.03
C GLN A 23 8.19 12.52 16.31
N LYS A 24 8.32 11.47 15.49
CA LYS A 24 7.49 10.26 15.57
C LYS A 24 8.42 9.07 15.67
N GLU A 25 8.10 8.18 16.58
CA GLU A 25 8.91 7.03 16.93
C GLU A 25 8.03 5.80 16.99
N TYR A 26 8.47 4.75 16.31
CA TYR A 26 7.72 3.52 16.16
C TYR A 26 8.59 2.33 16.51
N ILE A 27 7.94 1.26 16.93
CA ILE A 27 8.53 -0.06 17.10
C ILE A 27 7.80 -1.00 16.14
N CYS A 28 8.53 -1.88 15.45
CA CYS A 28 7.91 -2.91 14.63
C CYS A 28 8.62 -4.25 14.80
N ARG A 29 7.90 -5.33 14.52
CA ARG A 29 8.44 -6.69 14.44
C ARG A 29 8.49 -7.12 12.98
N VAL A 30 9.70 -7.33 12.47
CA VAL A 30 9.99 -7.61 11.06
C VAL A 30 10.46 -9.04 10.85
N LYS A 31 10.32 -9.57 9.63
CA LYS A 31 10.90 -10.87 9.28
C LYS A 31 12.42 -10.78 9.12
N GLY A 32 13.09 -11.85 9.55
CA GLY A 32 14.53 -12.04 9.47
C GLY A 32 15.31 -11.29 10.54
N VAL A 33 16.63 -11.45 10.47
CA VAL A 33 17.60 -10.76 11.34
C VAL A 33 17.95 -9.40 10.74
N PHE A 34 17.40 -8.33 11.31
CA PHE A 34 17.65 -6.97 10.84
C PHE A 34 19.11 -6.57 11.17
N PRO A 35 19.82 -5.85 10.29
CA PRO A 35 21.23 -5.56 10.53
C PRO A 35 21.44 -4.63 11.73
N ALA A 36 22.53 -4.85 12.45
CA ALA A 36 22.91 -4.00 13.57
C ALA A 36 23.35 -2.60 13.11
N GLY A 37 23.19 -1.62 14.00
CA GLY A 37 23.55 -0.22 13.76
C GLY A 37 22.42 0.61 13.15
N ARG A 38 22.71 1.88 12.89
CA ARG A 38 21.75 2.83 12.32
C ARG A 38 21.69 2.65 10.80
N ILE A 39 20.52 2.27 10.29
CA ILE A 39 20.22 2.17 8.87
C ILE A 39 19.33 3.34 8.46
N VAL A 40 19.60 3.94 7.30
CA VAL A 40 18.80 5.02 6.74
C VAL A 40 18.25 4.59 5.39
N CYS A 41 16.94 4.69 5.21
CA CYS A 41 16.29 4.47 3.93
C CYS A 41 15.67 5.79 3.46
N ASP A 42 16.15 6.28 2.32
CA ASP A 42 15.76 7.55 1.70
C ASP A 42 14.98 7.35 0.40
N GLN A 43 14.51 6.13 0.15
CA GLN A 43 13.88 5.79 -1.11
C GLN A 43 12.54 6.52 -1.27
N PRO A 44 12.31 7.22 -2.40
CA PRO A 44 11.07 7.96 -2.64
C PRO A 44 9.87 7.02 -2.82
N ILE A 45 8.70 7.46 -2.36
CA ILE A 45 7.48 6.64 -2.31
C ILE A 45 6.37 7.26 -3.16
N ARG A 46 5.74 6.44 -4.00
CA ARG A 46 4.58 6.80 -4.82
C ARG A 46 3.36 5.99 -4.39
N VAL A 47 2.19 6.62 -4.48
CA VAL A 47 0.90 5.91 -4.40
C VAL A 47 0.63 5.28 -5.76
N VAL A 48 0.58 3.96 -5.81
CA VAL A 48 0.40 3.19 -7.05
C VAL A 48 -1.08 2.88 -7.30
N ALA A 49 -1.82 2.51 -6.26
CA ALA A 49 -3.26 2.28 -6.35
C ALA A 49 -4.00 2.79 -5.12
N HIS A 50 -4.73 3.89 -5.29
CA HIS A 50 -5.49 4.53 -4.21
C HIS A 50 -6.53 3.60 -3.58
N LYS A 51 -7.29 2.83 -4.39
CA LYS A 51 -8.33 1.91 -3.90
C LYS A 51 -7.78 0.79 -3.00
N LEU A 52 -6.54 0.36 -3.27
CA LEU A 52 -5.86 -0.68 -2.49
C LEU A 52 -4.98 -0.08 -1.38
N SER A 53 -4.87 1.24 -1.32
CA SER A 53 -3.86 1.94 -0.49
C SER A 53 -2.44 1.41 -0.72
N LEU A 54 -2.14 0.98 -1.94
CA LEU A 54 -0.85 0.41 -2.33
C LEU A 54 0.14 1.54 -2.64
N ASN A 55 1.29 1.50 -1.97
CA ASN A 55 2.40 2.41 -2.20
C ASN A 55 3.66 1.62 -2.52
N CYS A 56 4.51 2.14 -3.39
CA CYS A 56 5.75 1.49 -3.79
C CYS A 56 6.91 2.49 -3.79
N VAL A 57 8.14 1.96 -3.74
CA VAL A 57 9.33 2.74 -4.07
C VAL A 57 9.32 3.05 -5.57
N ASP A 58 9.42 4.32 -5.92
CA ASP A 58 9.47 4.81 -7.30
C ASP A 58 10.48 5.96 -7.36
N ARG A 59 11.64 5.71 -7.97
CA ARG A 59 12.75 6.68 -8.02
C ARG A 59 12.50 7.85 -8.97
N GLU A 60 11.57 7.72 -9.90
CA GLU A 60 11.29 8.72 -10.93
C GLU A 60 10.13 9.62 -10.51
N GLU A 61 9.03 9.03 -10.05
CA GLU A 61 7.79 9.76 -9.73
C GLU A 61 7.42 9.74 -8.24
N GLY A 62 8.21 9.07 -7.40
CA GLY A 62 7.98 9.02 -5.96
C GLY A 62 8.29 10.33 -5.25
N LYS A 63 7.59 10.57 -4.15
CA LYS A 63 7.84 11.71 -3.26
C LYS A 63 9.00 11.39 -2.32
N PRO A 64 9.95 12.32 -2.10
CA PRO A 64 11.06 12.12 -1.16
C PRO A 64 10.58 11.64 0.19
N SER A 65 11.20 10.57 0.68
CA SER A 65 10.82 9.91 1.92
C SER A 65 12.05 9.45 2.66
N LEU A 66 12.13 9.70 3.97
CA LEU A 66 13.30 9.37 4.78
C LEU A 66 12.88 8.73 6.10
N THR A 67 13.43 7.56 6.39
CA THR A 67 13.23 6.82 7.65
C THR A 67 14.57 6.32 8.17
N GLU A 68 14.79 6.49 9.47
CA GLU A 68 15.92 5.87 10.17
C GLU A 68 15.45 4.65 10.94
N PHE A 69 16.24 3.58 10.89
CA PHE A 69 15.99 2.30 11.54
C PHE A 69 17.16 1.91 12.42
N GLU A 70 16.86 1.19 13.49
CA GLU A 70 17.86 0.63 14.39
C GLU A 70 17.34 -0.70 14.94
N LEU A 71 18.17 -1.74 14.90
CA LEU A 71 17.88 -3.03 15.53
C LEU A 71 17.83 -2.85 17.06
N MET A 72 16.74 -3.29 17.70
CA MET A 72 16.59 -3.31 19.16
C MET A 72 16.83 -4.69 19.75
N ALA A 73 16.25 -5.72 19.14
CA ALA A 73 16.33 -7.10 19.60
C ALA A 73 16.08 -8.08 18.44
N VAL A 74 16.53 -9.32 18.61
CA VAL A 74 16.23 -10.46 17.75
C VAL A 74 15.44 -11.46 18.58
N ASP A 75 14.44 -12.11 17.99
CA ASP A 75 13.68 -13.15 18.68
C ASP A 75 14.50 -14.44 18.82
N ASP A 76 14.13 -15.32 19.76
CA ASP A 76 14.90 -16.56 20.04
C ASP A 76 15.01 -17.48 18.84
N ASP A 77 14.00 -17.47 17.98
CA ASP A 77 13.93 -18.30 16.79
C ASP A 77 14.76 -17.72 15.62
N GLU A 78 15.34 -16.53 15.78
CA GLU A 78 16.05 -15.75 14.76
C GLU A 78 15.21 -15.49 13.48
N MET A 79 13.90 -15.75 13.54
CA MET A 79 12.99 -15.56 12.42
C MET A 79 12.50 -14.12 12.31
N HIS A 80 12.64 -13.36 13.40
CA HIS A 80 12.13 -12.00 13.50
C HIS A 80 13.05 -11.09 14.30
N SER A 81 12.93 -9.79 14.03
CA SER A 81 13.64 -8.75 14.76
C SER A 81 12.68 -7.65 15.21
N ILE A 82 12.98 -7.04 16.35
CA ILE A 82 12.32 -5.81 16.81
C ILE A 82 13.16 -4.62 16.37
N VAL A 83 12.54 -3.71 15.63
CA VAL A 83 13.20 -2.57 14.99
C VAL A 83 12.55 -1.28 15.45
N TYR A 84 13.40 -0.32 15.83
CA TYR A 84 13.01 1.04 16.14
C TYR A 84 13.08 1.92 14.90
N CYS A 85 12.01 2.68 14.65
CA CYS A 85 11.84 3.45 13.43
C CYS A 85 11.58 4.93 13.74
N ARG A 86 12.29 5.81 13.03
CA ARG A 86 12.12 7.27 13.09
C ARG A 86 11.87 7.84 11.69
N PRO A 87 10.61 7.88 11.21
CA PRO A 87 10.29 8.53 9.95
C PRO A 87 10.45 10.04 10.06
N LYS A 88 11.32 10.62 9.24
CA LYS A 88 11.55 12.07 9.15
C LYS A 88 10.49 12.75 8.29
N THR A 89 9.96 12.03 7.31
CA THR A 89 8.82 12.43 6.49
C THR A 89 7.54 11.73 6.96
N GLY A 90 6.42 11.94 6.25
CA GLY A 90 5.13 11.34 6.60
C GLY A 90 4.34 10.91 5.37
N ARG A 91 4.88 10.01 4.55
CA ARG A 91 4.11 9.40 3.45
C ARG A 91 3.27 8.23 3.97
N THR A 92 2.15 7.96 3.30
CA THR A 92 1.30 6.80 3.61
C THR A 92 2.11 5.51 3.49
N HIS A 93 2.00 4.63 4.49
CA HIS A 93 2.73 3.35 4.56
C HIS A 93 4.26 3.45 4.50
N GLN A 94 4.84 4.62 4.78
CA GLN A 94 6.28 4.86 4.60
C GLN A 94 7.18 3.80 5.28
N ILE A 95 6.97 3.54 6.57
CA ILE A 95 7.76 2.54 7.31
C ILE A 95 7.61 1.15 6.68
N ARG A 96 6.38 0.76 6.35
CA ARG A 96 6.04 -0.55 5.78
C ARG A 96 6.77 -0.79 4.45
N VAL A 97 6.70 0.20 3.55
CA VAL A 97 7.35 0.15 2.22
C VAL A 97 8.87 0.19 2.33
N HIS A 98 9.43 1.04 3.20
CA HIS A 98 10.89 1.11 3.40
C HIS A 98 11.46 -0.19 3.97
N LEU A 99 10.78 -0.78 4.96
CA LEU A 99 11.18 -2.06 5.53
C LEU A 99 11.09 -3.21 4.51
N GLN A 100 10.02 -3.23 3.70
CA GLN A 100 9.91 -4.15 2.57
C GLN A 100 11.06 -3.98 1.57
N PHE A 101 11.35 -2.74 1.16
CA PHE A 101 12.44 -2.42 0.25
C PHE A 101 13.79 -2.90 0.79
N LEU A 102 14.05 -2.75 2.09
CA LEU A 102 15.26 -3.25 2.74
C LEU A 102 15.31 -4.79 2.82
N GLY A 103 14.20 -5.48 2.55
CA GLY A 103 14.07 -6.94 2.62
C GLY A 103 13.58 -7.47 3.97
N TYR A 104 13.14 -6.60 4.87
CA TYR A 104 12.69 -6.92 6.22
C TYR A 104 11.25 -6.45 6.44
N PRO A 105 10.25 -6.96 5.68
CA PRO A 105 8.87 -6.50 5.82
C PRO A 105 8.33 -6.81 7.23
N ILE A 106 7.35 -6.01 7.67
CA ILE A 106 6.65 -6.23 8.94
C ILE A 106 5.95 -7.59 8.89
N ALA A 107 6.17 -8.43 9.89
CA ALA A 107 6.00 -9.87 9.71
C ALA A 107 4.54 -10.33 9.52
N ASN A 108 3.60 -9.62 10.14
CA ASN A 108 2.17 -9.87 10.00
C ASN A 108 1.48 -8.86 9.06
N ASP A 109 2.22 -8.15 8.20
CA ASP A 109 1.64 -7.19 7.26
C ASP A 109 1.04 -7.90 6.04
N PRO A 110 -0.31 -7.92 5.88
CA PRO A 110 -0.96 -8.67 4.81
C PRO A 110 -0.69 -8.12 3.41
N LEU A 111 -0.29 -6.84 3.31
CA LEU A 111 -0.10 -6.16 2.04
C LEU A 111 1.35 -6.25 1.57
N TYR A 112 2.32 -5.98 2.45
CA TYR A 112 3.74 -5.89 2.07
C TYR A 112 4.55 -7.14 2.44
N CYS A 113 4.04 -7.99 3.34
CA CYS A 113 4.64 -9.29 3.69
C CYS A 113 3.88 -10.46 3.04
N ASN A 114 3.59 -10.33 1.74
CA ASN A 114 2.77 -11.29 0.99
C ASN A 114 3.54 -11.93 -0.16
N ARG A 115 3.93 -13.19 0.00
CA ARG A 115 4.70 -13.96 -1.00
C ARG A 115 3.89 -14.26 -2.27
N GLU A 116 2.57 -14.47 -2.17
CA GLU A 116 1.70 -14.71 -3.33
C GLU A 116 1.67 -13.48 -4.25
N VAL A 117 1.69 -12.29 -3.65
CA VAL A 117 1.71 -11.02 -4.38
C VAL A 117 3.10 -10.71 -4.90
N TRP A 118 4.09 -10.62 -4.01
CA TRP A 118 5.43 -10.06 -4.26
C TRP A 118 6.49 -11.09 -4.68
N GLY A 119 6.20 -12.38 -4.58
CA GLY A 119 7.16 -13.45 -4.83
C GLY A 119 8.19 -13.61 -3.71
N ASP A 120 9.22 -14.42 -3.97
CA ASP A 120 10.19 -14.86 -2.96
C ASP A 120 11.06 -13.73 -2.41
N ASN A 121 11.34 -12.71 -3.23
CA ASN A 121 12.13 -11.56 -2.82
C ASN A 121 11.33 -10.52 -2.01
N MET A 122 10.01 -10.73 -1.84
CA MET A 122 9.13 -9.92 -0.99
C MET A 122 9.20 -8.40 -1.25
N GLY A 123 9.48 -7.97 -2.48
CA GLY A 123 9.60 -6.54 -2.84
C GLY A 123 10.93 -5.87 -2.46
N LYS A 124 11.92 -6.63 -1.99
CA LYS A 124 13.27 -6.13 -1.68
C LYS A 124 13.90 -5.42 -2.89
N ASP A 125 14.61 -4.34 -2.64
CA ASP A 125 15.24 -3.46 -3.63
C ASP A 125 14.26 -2.86 -4.65
N GLY A 126 12.96 -2.87 -4.33
CA GLY A 126 11.90 -2.44 -5.24
C GLY A 126 11.59 -3.47 -6.32
N ALA A 127 12.02 -4.73 -6.13
CA ALA A 127 11.76 -5.80 -7.07
C ALA A 127 10.26 -6.00 -7.28
N LEU A 128 9.84 -5.94 -8.53
CA LEU A 128 8.50 -6.36 -8.92
C LEU A 128 8.42 -7.88 -8.82
N PRO A 129 7.21 -8.43 -8.57
CA PRO A 129 7.01 -9.87 -8.63
C PRO A 129 7.46 -10.43 -9.98
N PRO A 130 7.94 -11.69 -10.07
CA PRO A 130 8.51 -12.25 -11.29
C PRO A 130 7.63 -12.16 -12.55
N ALA A 131 6.30 -12.14 -12.40
CA ALA A 131 5.37 -11.99 -13.53
C ALA A 131 5.26 -10.55 -14.09
N LEU A 132 5.94 -9.60 -13.46
CA LEU A 132 5.98 -8.16 -13.78
C LEU A 132 7.38 -7.65 -14.03
N ALA A 133 8.41 -8.46 -13.74
CA ALA A 133 9.75 -8.15 -14.19
C ALA A 133 9.68 -7.99 -15.72
N PRO A 134 10.23 -6.89 -16.29
CA PRO A 134 10.32 -6.75 -17.72
C PRO A 134 10.92 -8.03 -18.30
N LEU A 135 10.29 -8.60 -19.33
CA LEU A 135 10.84 -9.73 -20.11
C LEU A 135 12.12 -9.26 -20.81
N SER A 136 13.18 -9.02 -20.04
CA SER A 136 14.51 -8.69 -20.51
C SER A 136 15.25 -10.00 -20.65
N GLY A 137 15.13 -10.62 -21.82
CA GLY A 137 15.92 -11.81 -22.16
C GLY A 137 15.26 -12.90 -22.99
N LEU A 138 14.04 -12.72 -23.54
CA LEU A 138 13.66 -13.62 -24.63
C LEU A 138 14.48 -13.26 -25.88
N PRO A 139 15.12 -14.25 -26.55
CA PRO A 139 15.77 -13.99 -27.83
C PRO A 139 14.72 -13.45 -28.79
N THR A 140 14.97 -12.28 -29.35
CA THR A 140 14.26 -11.79 -30.54
C THR A 140 14.29 -12.91 -31.58
N PRO A 141 13.14 -13.39 -32.10
CA PRO A 141 13.17 -14.27 -33.25
C PRO A 141 13.70 -13.46 -34.44
N THR A 142 14.99 -13.65 -34.72
CA THR A 142 15.61 -13.32 -36.00
C THR A 142 14.96 -14.16 -37.09
N ASP A 143 14.50 -13.47 -38.12
CA ASP A 143 14.22 -13.91 -39.48
C ASP A 143 13.79 -15.36 -39.72
N THR A 144 12.55 -15.53 -40.16
CA THR A 144 12.24 -16.58 -41.14
C THR A 144 11.20 -16.07 -42.12
N SER A 145 11.71 -15.71 -43.30
CA SER A 145 11.09 -15.74 -44.63
C SER A 145 9.57 -15.90 -44.76
N ALA A 146 8.96 -14.91 -45.40
CA ALA A 146 7.96 -15.00 -46.45
C ALA A 146 6.95 -16.16 -46.39
N VAL A 147 5.71 -15.83 -45.98
CA VAL A 147 4.52 -16.50 -46.51
C VAL A 147 3.50 -15.41 -46.85
N GLU A 148 3.15 -15.36 -48.13
CA GLU A 148 2.16 -14.44 -48.71
C GLU A 148 0.77 -14.69 -48.12
N THR A 149 0.12 -13.63 -47.64
CA THR A 149 -1.32 -13.64 -47.32
C THR A 149 -2.14 -13.18 -48.53
N PRO A 150 -3.12 -13.96 -49.01
CA PRO A 150 -3.98 -13.55 -50.11
C PRO A 150 -5.02 -12.50 -49.67
N SER A 151 -5.18 -11.49 -50.50
CA SER A 151 -6.11 -10.36 -50.37
C SER A 151 -7.59 -10.76 -50.53
N VAL A 152 -8.43 -10.34 -49.58
CA VAL A 152 -9.90 -10.49 -49.62
C VAL A 152 -10.53 -9.21 -50.21
N PRO A 153 -11.49 -9.30 -51.16
CA PRO A 153 -12.09 -8.13 -51.81
C PRO A 153 -13.18 -7.45 -50.94
N THR A 154 -13.20 -6.12 -50.99
CA THR A 154 -14.17 -5.24 -50.32
C THR A 154 -15.49 -5.16 -51.11
N PRO A 155 -16.67 -5.18 -50.47
CA PRO A 155 -17.95 -4.97 -51.15
C PRO A 155 -18.26 -3.46 -51.40
N PRO A 156 -19.05 -3.13 -52.45
CA PRO A 156 -19.27 -1.76 -52.90
C PRO A 156 -20.36 -1.00 -52.10
N PRO A 157 -20.34 0.35 -52.13
CA PRO A 157 -21.30 1.19 -51.42
C PRO A 157 -22.61 1.40 -52.20
N PRO A 158 -23.76 1.59 -51.52
CA PRO A 158 -24.98 2.06 -52.17
C PRO A 158 -24.99 3.60 -52.36
N SER A 159 -25.63 4.01 -53.45
CA SER A 159 -25.73 5.36 -54.01
C SER A 159 -27.03 6.10 -53.65
N SER A 160 -26.94 7.45 -53.60
CA SER A 160 -27.98 8.50 -53.83
C SER A 160 -29.21 8.51 -52.90
N THR A 161 -29.84 9.61 -52.46
CA THR A 161 -29.90 11.05 -52.76
C THR A 161 -30.72 11.63 -51.57
N ASP A 162 -30.53 12.82 -51.01
CA ASP A 162 -30.91 14.12 -51.57
C ASP A 162 -30.42 15.25 -50.66
N GLN A 163 -30.16 16.40 -51.27
CA GLN A 163 -29.69 17.63 -50.65
C GLN A 163 -30.80 18.41 -49.96
N VAL A 164 -30.56 19.03 -48.80
CA VAL A 164 -31.06 20.39 -48.48
C VAL A 164 -30.10 21.13 -47.52
N LYS A 165 -29.86 22.40 -47.86
CA LYS A 165 -29.02 23.48 -47.28
C LYS A 165 -29.42 23.92 -45.84
N PRO A 166 -28.49 24.47 -45.01
CA PRO A 166 -28.82 25.16 -43.74
C PRO A 166 -29.24 26.63 -44.00
N PRO A 167 -29.97 27.36 -43.12
CA PRO A 167 -29.43 27.94 -41.86
C PRO A 167 -30.53 28.27 -40.79
N PRO A 168 -30.47 29.31 -39.93
CA PRO A 168 -29.68 29.49 -38.70
C PRO A 168 -30.53 29.82 -37.42
N VAL A 169 -29.86 30.10 -36.28
CA VAL A 169 -30.26 31.03 -35.18
C VAL A 169 -30.92 30.50 -33.88
N LYS A 170 -30.18 30.74 -32.77
CA LYS A 170 -30.52 31.18 -31.38
C LYS A 170 -31.75 30.63 -30.65
N GLY A 171 -31.55 30.24 -29.39
CA GLY A 171 -32.64 30.25 -28.40
C GLY A 171 -32.34 29.64 -27.04
N LYS A 172 -32.14 30.51 -26.05
CA LYS A 172 -32.26 30.37 -24.59
C LYS A 172 -33.09 29.17 -24.06
N GLY A 173 -32.71 28.63 -22.89
CA GLY A 173 -33.71 28.10 -21.94
C GLY A 173 -33.30 26.98 -20.98
N LYS A 174 -32.92 27.37 -19.76
CA LYS A 174 -33.26 26.79 -18.44
C LYS A 174 -33.75 25.32 -18.29
N LYS A 175 -33.11 24.68 -17.29
CA LYS A 175 -33.64 23.70 -16.29
C LYS A 175 -34.04 22.30 -16.77
N ALA A 176 -33.39 21.26 -16.23
CA ALA A 176 -33.92 20.40 -15.15
C ALA A 176 -33.08 19.12 -14.97
N ASN A 177 -33.06 18.63 -13.73
CA ASN A 177 -32.62 17.30 -13.29
C ASN A 177 -33.15 16.15 -14.18
N LYS A 178 -32.29 15.16 -14.50
CA LYS A 178 -32.63 13.74 -14.33
C LYS A 178 -31.39 12.84 -14.42
N MET A 179 -31.40 11.82 -13.58
CA MET A 179 -30.45 10.72 -13.48
C MET A 179 -30.32 9.85 -14.74
N ALA A 180 -29.26 9.05 -14.72
CA ALA A 180 -28.98 7.82 -15.45
C ALA A 180 -28.22 7.98 -16.78
N GLY A 181 -27.07 7.30 -16.86
CA GLY A 181 -26.34 7.13 -18.11
C GLY A 181 -24.85 6.93 -17.90
N SER A 182 -24.47 5.68 -17.66
CA SER A 182 -23.17 5.08 -17.96
C SER A 182 -22.37 5.89 -18.99
N THR A 183 -21.18 6.35 -18.62
CA THR A 183 -20.17 6.76 -19.59
C THR A 183 -18.79 6.31 -19.12
N ASN A 184 -18.17 5.52 -20.00
CA ASN A 184 -16.76 5.15 -20.02
C ASN A 184 -15.88 6.32 -19.58
N THR A 185 -15.12 6.11 -18.51
CA THR A 185 -13.95 6.95 -18.22
C THR A 185 -12.73 6.26 -18.79
N SER A 186 -12.36 6.68 -19.99
CA SER A 186 -11.04 6.48 -20.55
C SER A 186 -10.00 7.08 -19.62
N PHE A 187 -9.11 6.24 -19.10
CA PHE A 187 -7.93 6.67 -18.37
C PHE A 187 -6.93 7.30 -19.35
N PRO A 188 -6.30 8.45 -19.04
CA PRO A 188 -5.18 8.93 -19.81
C PRO A 188 -3.98 8.01 -19.54
N SER A 189 -3.46 7.42 -20.61
CA SER A 189 -2.17 6.74 -20.65
C SER A 189 -1.07 7.74 -20.32
N ASN A 190 -0.30 7.45 -19.26
CA ASN A 190 0.99 8.08 -19.06
C ASN A 190 2.04 6.97 -18.90
N ASP A 191 2.86 6.84 -19.94
CA ASP A 191 3.98 5.92 -20.04
C ASP A 191 5.02 6.26 -18.96
N SER A 192 4.96 5.53 -17.86
CA SER A 192 6.12 5.27 -17.00
C SER A 192 6.46 3.81 -17.18
N ASN A 193 7.75 3.50 -17.37
CA ASN A 193 8.27 2.23 -17.88
C ASN A 193 8.16 1.07 -16.87
N VAL A 194 7.28 1.18 -15.86
CA VAL A 194 6.96 0.17 -14.87
C VAL A 194 5.46 -0.12 -14.93
N ALA A 195 5.09 -1.24 -15.53
CA ALA A 195 3.70 -1.67 -15.60
C ALA A 195 3.21 -2.15 -14.22
N TRP A 196 2.73 -1.23 -13.39
CA TRP A 196 2.11 -1.55 -12.09
C TRP A 196 0.75 -2.24 -12.22
N GLY A 197 0.11 -2.18 -13.39
CA GLY A 197 -1.22 -2.72 -13.65
C GLY A 197 -1.40 -4.19 -13.22
N PRO A 198 -0.52 -5.12 -13.61
CA PRO A 198 -0.69 -6.51 -13.19
C PRO A 198 -0.37 -6.75 -11.71
N LEU A 199 0.37 -5.87 -11.00
CA LEU A 199 0.54 -5.94 -9.54
C LEU A 199 -0.77 -5.60 -8.85
N VAL A 200 -1.39 -4.50 -9.30
CA VAL A 200 -2.68 -4.03 -8.80
C VAL A 200 -3.75 -5.10 -9.01
N HIS A 201 -3.81 -5.69 -10.22
CA HIS A 201 -4.75 -6.76 -10.52
C HIS A 201 -4.52 -8.01 -9.65
N ARG A 202 -3.26 -8.39 -9.42
CA ARG A 202 -2.93 -9.52 -8.54
C ARG A 202 -3.37 -9.27 -7.11
N LEU A 203 -3.15 -8.06 -6.59
CA LEU A 203 -3.60 -7.67 -5.25
C LEU A 203 -5.13 -7.63 -5.14
N GLU A 204 -5.83 -7.12 -6.15
CA GLU A 204 -7.30 -7.17 -6.21
C GLU A 204 -7.78 -8.62 -6.17
N LYS A 205 -7.22 -9.49 -7.01
CA LYS A 205 -7.57 -10.91 -7.04
C LYS A 205 -7.29 -11.60 -5.71
N TRP A 206 -6.14 -11.34 -5.09
CA TRP A 206 -5.80 -11.88 -3.77
C TRP A 206 -6.78 -11.39 -2.71
N ARG A 207 -7.12 -10.09 -2.71
CA ARG A 207 -8.06 -9.49 -1.77
C ARG A 207 -9.45 -10.09 -1.90
N THR A 208 -9.97 -10.21 -3.13
CA THR A 208 -11.25 -10.87 -3.38
C THR A 208 -11.22 -12.34 -2.97
N LYS A 209 -10.10 -13.04 -3.20
CA LYS A 209 -9.91 -14.43 -2.74
C LYS A 209 -9.90 -14.53 -1.22
N GLN A 210 -9.30 -13.58 -0.50
CA GLN A 210 -9.33 -13.49 0.97
C GLN A 210 -10.76 -13.21 1.46
N GLU A 211 -11.43 -12.20 0.90
CA GLU A 211 -12.83 -11.88 1.23
C GLU A 211 -13.75 -13.08 0.99
N LEU A 212 -13.54 -13.85 -0.09
CA LEU A 212 -14.27 -15.09 -0.36
C LEU A 212 -13.87 -16.24 0.58
N ALA A 213 -12.59 -16.37 0.95
CA ALA A 213 -12.12 -17.39 1.86
C ALA A 213 -12.65 -17.14 3.29
N GLU A 214 -12.63 -15.90 3.77
CA GLU A 214 -13.25 -15.48 5.04
C GLU A 214 -14.77 -15.75 5.05
N MET A 215 -15.43 -15.71 3.89
CA MET A 215 -16.84 -16.11 3.75
C MET A 215 -17.07 -17.63 3.70
N ILE A 216 -16.05 -18.42 3.34
CA ILE A 216 -16.15 -19.88 3.14
C ILE A 216 -15.60 -20.67 4.34
N ASP A 217 -14.61 -20.14 5.06
CA ASP A 217 -13.92 -20.81 6.17
C ASP A 217 -14.70 -20.72 7.49
N VAL A 218 -16.00 -21.01 7.40
CA VAL A 218 -16.77 -21.48 8.56
C VAL A 218 -16.43 -22.96 8.71
N PRO A 219 -15.80 -23.40 9.81
CA PRO A 219 -15.41 -24.80 9.97
C PRO A 219 -16.61 -25.72 9.79
N ALA A 220 -16.47 -26.77 8.98
CA ALA A 220 -17.52 -27.78 8.79
C ALA A 220 -17.90 -28.56 10.07
N ASP A 221 -17.13 -28.35 11.16
CA ASP A 221 -17.28 -29.01 12.46
C ASP A 221 -17.46 -28.01 13.63
N ALA A 222 -17.67 -26.72 13.33
CA ALA A 222 -18.22 -25.76 14.28
C ALA A 222 -19.70 -25.61 13.98
N ASP A 223 -20.56 -25.66 15.00
CA ASP A 223 -22.00 -25.41 14.90
C ASP A 223 -22.29 -24.35 13.83
N ALA A 224 -23.12 -24.70 12.84
CA ALA A 224 -23.42 -23.89 11.66
C ALA A 224 -23.47 -22.39 11.98
N PRO A 225 -22.91 -21.51 11.12
CA PRO A 225 -22.70 -20.10 11.46
C PRO A 225 -24.03 -19.52 11.92
N ARG A 226 -24.05 -18.96 13.14
CA ARG A 226 -25.26 -18.38 13.76
C ARG A 226 -25.93 -17.49 12.71
N LYS A 227 -27.17 -17.75 12.33
CA LYS A 227 -27.87 -16.91 11.36
C LYS A 227 -28.62 -15.82 12.10
N CYS A 228 -28.61 -14.59 11.58
CA CYS A 228 -29.44 -13.53 12.12
C CYS A 228 -30.92 -13.92 11.96
N GLU A 229 -31.68 -13.96 13.06
CA GLU A 229 -33.10 -14.38 13.06
C GLU A 229 -34.01 -13.46 12.22
N LYS A 230 -33.55 -12.25 11.86
CA LYS A 230 -34.32 -11.28 11.07
C LYS A 230 -34.03 -11.33 9.57
N CYS A 231 -32.75 -11.40 9.19
CA CYS A 231 -32.33 -11.34 7.78
C CYS A 231 -31.80 -12.67 7.23
N SER A 232 -31.62 -13.70 8.07
CA SER A 232 -31.03 -14.99 7.71
C SER A 232 -29.58 -14.94 7.22
N ASP A 233 -28.94 -13.77 7.29
CA ASP A 233 -27.53 -13.61 6.95
C ASP A 233 -26.65 -14.38 7.94
N PRO A 234 -25.58 -15.03 7.46
CA PRO A 234 -24.61 -15.69 8.32
C PRO A 234 -23.86 -14.67 9.20
N PHE A 235 -23.73 -14.93 10.49
CA PHE A 235 -22.75 -14.22 11.33
C PHE A 235 -21.35 -14.61 10.86
N LEU A 236 -20.61 -13.64 10.33
CA LEU A 236 -19.17 -13.74 10.26
C LEU A 236 -18.63 -13.51 11.69
N PRO A 237 -17.79 -14.40 12.23
CA PRO A 237 -17.16 -14.13 13.51
C PRO A 237 -16.31 -12.86 13.40
N ASP A 238 -16.32 -12.03 14.45
CA ASP A 238 -15.43 -10.88 14.50
C ASP A 238 -13.97 -11.39 14.46
N PRO A 239 -13.08 -10.76 13.67
CA PRO A 239 -11.68 -11.14 13.62
C PRO A 239 -11.05 -11.05 15.00
N THR A 240 -10.12 -11.96 15.28
CA THR A 240 -9.38 -11.98 16.53
C THR A 240 -8.52 -10.73 16.68
N SER A 241 -8.16 -10.39 17.93
CA SER A 241 -7.28 -9.24 18.21
C SER A 241 -5.96 -9.29 17.42
N ASP A 242 -5.43 -10.49 17.21
CA ASP A 242 -4.18 -10.70 16.48
C ASP A 242 -4.33 -10.45 14.98
N GLU A 243 -5.50 -10.73 14.41
CA GLU A 243 -5.85 -10.46 13.00
C GLU A 243 -6.15 -8.98 12.75
N LEU A 244 -6.56 -8.24 13.79
CA LEU A 244 -6.83 -6.81 13.71
C LEU A 244 -5.57 -5.94 13.84
N CYS A 245 -4.47 -6.49 14.36
CA CYS A 245 -3.27 -5.72 14.66
C CYS A 245 -2.21 -5.87 13.57
N ILE A 246 -1.54 -4.77 13.23
CA ILE A 246 -0.25 -4.82 12.55
C ILE A 246 0.85 -4.68 13.61
N TRP A 247 1.96 -5.41 13.49
CA TRP A 247 3.13 -5.29 14.35
C TRP A 247 3.95 -4.03 14.01
N LEU A 248 3.26 -2.90 13.99
CA LEU A 248 3.76 -1.54 13.83
C LEU A 248 3.11 -0.69 14.92
N HIS A 249 3.84 -0.48 16.01
CA HIS A 249 3.37 0.24 17.17
C HIS A 249 3.89 1.69 17.16
N ALA A 250 2.97 2.64 17.30
CA ALA A 250 3.29 4.06 17.42
C ALA A 250 3.64 4.39 18.87
N TRP A 251 4.94 4.31 19.19
CA TRP A 251 5.43 4.31 20.56
C TRP A 251 5.50 5.70 21.17
N ARG A 252 6.13 6.67 20.47
CA ARG A 252 6.34 8.01 21.02
C ARG A 252 6.13 9.10 19.99
N TYR A 253 5.52 10.18 20.44
CA TYR A 253 5.43 11.44 19.73
C TYR A 253 5.97 12.55 20.61
N SER A 254 6.81 13.41 20.06
CA SER A 254 7.29 14.59 20.76
C SER A 254 7.25 15.81 19.88
N GLY A 255 6.97 16.96 20.48
CA GLY A 255 6.89 18.24 19.80
C GLY A 255 7.31 19.38 20.72
N PRO A 256 7.05 20.62 20.32
CA PRO A 256 7.52 21.78 21.06
C PRO A 256 6.86 21.90 22.44
N GLY A 257 7.60 21.53 23.48
CA GLY A 257 7.16 21.61 24.87
C GLY A 257 6.25 20.47 25.32
N TRP A 258 6.19 19.36 24.59
CA TRP A 258 5.42 18.18 24.99
C TRP A 258 6.01 16.89 24.44
N SER A 259 5.76 15.79 25.14
CA SER A 259 6.06 14.43 24.71
C SER A 259 4.98 13.49 25.22
N TYR A 260 4.68 12.46 24.45
CA TYR A 260 3.71 11.42 24.78
C TYR A 260 4.26 10.07 24.35
N GLU A 261 4.28 9.12 25.29
CA GLU A 261 4.79 7.75 25.11
C GLU A 261 3.70 6.77 25.55
N THR A 262 3.56 5.66 24.82
CA THR A 262 2.70 4.54 25.19
C THR A 262 3.51 3.40 25.76
N GLU A 263 2.84 2.51 26.50
CA GLU A 263 3.43 1.22 26.88
C GLU A 263 3.74 0.39 25.63
N LEU A 264 4.82 -0.39 25.70
CA LEU A 264 5.19 -1.29 24.61
C LEU A 264 4.23 -2.47 24.56
N PRO A 265 3.88 -2.95 23.35
CA PRO A 265 3.10 -4.16 23.22
C PRO A 265 3.92 -5.37 23.66
N GLU A 266 3.23 -6.44 24.09
CA GLU A 266 3.88 -7.65 24.62
C GLU A 266 4.91 -8.25 23.66
N TRP A 267 4.61 -8.25 22.36
CA TRP A 267 5.52 -8.73 21.32
C TRP A 267 6.81 -7.91 21.18
N ALA A 268 6.89 -6.71 21.78
CA ALA A 268 8.05 -5.83 21.77
C ALA A 268 8.81 -5.80 23.11
N ASN A 269 8.42 -6.61 24.10
CA ASN A 269 9.02 -6.59 25.45
C ASN A 269 10.55 -6.74 25.45
N ARG A 270 11.10 -7.47 24.48
CA ARG A 270 12.56 -7.65 24.33
C ARG A 270 13.31 -6.37 23.98
N ALA A 271 12.64 -5.36 23.42
CA ALA A 271 13.26 -4.08 23.12
C ALA A 271 13.49 -3.21 24.37
N ILE A 272 12.88 -3.54 25.51
CA ILE A 272 12.99 -2.76 26.76
C ILE A 272 14.45 -2.55 27.15
N GLU A 273 15.27 -3.62 27.13
CA GLU A 273 16.68 -3.51 27.53
C GLU A 273 17.50 -2.56 26.66
N HIS A 274 17.22 -2.51 25.35
CA HIS A 274 17.90 -1.57 24.46
C HIS A 274 17.45 -0.15 24.72
N ILE A 275 16.14 0.05 24.89
CA ILE A 275 15.54 1.36 25.19
C ILE A 275 16.13 1.94 26.47
N ASP A 276 16.23 1.15 27.54
CA ASP A 276 16.77 1.59 28.82
C ASP A 276 18.26 1.99 28.69
N ARG A 277 19.06 1.21 27.94
CA ARG A 277 20.46 1.56 27.64
C ARG A 277 20.59 2.88 26.87
N VAL A 278 19.70 3.14 25.91
CA VAL A 278 19.70 4.38 25.13
C VAL A 278 19.23 5.57 25.98
N LYS A 279 18.21 5.39 26.82
CA LYS A 279 17.73 6.42 27.77
C LYS A 279 18.86 6.83 28.73
N TYR A 280 19.56 5.87 29.33
CA TYR A 280 20.68 6.13 30.24
C TYR A 280 21.83 6.92 29.58
N LYS A 281 22.19 6.58 28.34
CA LYS A 281 23.22 7.31 27.58
C LYS A 281 22.83 8.76 27.27
N LYS A 282 21.55 9.06 27.08
CA LYS A 282 21.06 10.43 26.80
C LYS A 282 21.03 11.30 28.06
N GLU A 283 20.78 10.74 29.23
CA GLU A 283 20.74 11.49 30.49
C GLU A 283 22.14 11.77 31.05
N SER A 284 23.14 11.01 30.61
CA SER A 284 24.53 11.12 31.05
C SER A 284 25.40 12.04 30.16
N ALA A 285 24.83 12.67 29.12
CA ALA A 285 25.52 13.48 28.11
C ALA A 285 24.92 14.89 28.03
#